data_AF-B2JU72-F1
#
_entry.id   AF-B2JU72-F1
#
_cell.length_a   1.000
_cell.length_b   1.000
_cell.length_c   1.000
_cell.angle_alpha   90.00
_cell.angle_beta   90.00
_cell.angle_gamma   90.00
#
_symmetry.space_group_name_H-M   'P 1'
#
loop_
_entity.id
_entity.type
_entity.pdbx_description
1 polymer ?
#
loop_
_entity_poly.entity_id
_entity_poly.type
_entity_poly.pdbx_seq_one_letter_code
_entity_poly.pdbx_strand_id
1 'polypeptide(L)'
;MSYSFTVTAPTAAEAVEKAEMEFESIVASQPHHAADRVQAMANICAAVELLTDDPEQHVRISANGSLSYLTDPSRVTGASICANAWHVAANL
;
A
#
# COMPACT_ATOMS: atom_id res chain seq x y z
N MET A 1 3.19 0.63 15.92
CA MET A 1 3.92 -0.20 14.93
C MET A 1 3.59 0.33 13.55
N SER A 2 4.53 0.26 12.60
CA SER A 2 4.40 0.90 11.29
C SER A 2 4.87 -0.01 10.17
N TYR A 3 4.27 0.15 8.99
CA TYR A 3 4.75 -0.41 7.74
C TYR A 3 5.11 0.69 6.75
N SER A 4 5.97 0.35 5.81
CA SER A 4 6.26 1.16 4.63
C SER A 4 6.77 0.24 3.53
N PHE A 5 6.24 0.37 2.32
CA PHE A 5 6.72 -0.36 1.16
C PHE A 5 6.57 0.47 -0.11
N THR A 6 7.19 0.00 -1.19
CA THR A 6 7.07 0.62 -2.50
C THR A 6 7.12 -0.46 -3.56
N VAL A 7 6.22 -0.37 -4.53
CA VAL A 7 6.15 -1.28 -5.67
C VAL A 7 6.15 -0.49 -6.97
N THR A 8 6.67 -1.10 -8.03
CA THR A 8 6.59 -0.58 -9.40
C THR A 8 6.07 -1.69 -10.31
N ALA A 9 5.13 -1.36 -11.20
CA ALA A 9 4.66 -2.28 -12.23
C ALA A 9 4.27 -1.54 -13.52
N PRO A 10 4.27 -2.24 -14.67
CA PRO A 10 3.83 -1.71 -15.96
C PRO A 10 2.43 -1.06 -15.96
N THR A 11 1.46 -1.68 -15.29
CA THR A 11 0.06 -1.20 -15.28
C THR A 11 -0.43 -0.94 -13.87
N ALA A 12 -1.49 -0.14 -13.77
CA ALA A 12 -2.23 0.09 -12.53
C ALA A 12 -2.67 -1.22 -11.88
N ALA A 13 -3.22 -2.15 -12.67
CA ALA A 13 -3.69 -3.45 -12.18
C ALA A 13 -2.55 -4.29 -11.58
N GLU A 14 -1.42 -4.40 -12.29
CA GLU A 14 -0.25 -5.13 -11.81
C GLU A 14 0.39 -4.46 -10.59
N ALA A 15 0.33 -3.12 -10.50
CA ALA A 15 0.86 -2.39 -9.35
C ALA A 15 0.03 -2.67 -8.08
N VAL A 16 -1.30 -2.73 -8.22
CA VAL A 16 -2.21 -3.10 -7.12
C VAL A 16 -1.99 -4.55 -6.70
N GLU A 17 -1.82 -5.49 -7.63
CA GLU A 17 -1.51 -6.89 -7.31
C GLU A 17 -0.19 -7.01 -6.52
N LYS A 18 0.87 -6.30 -6.95
CA LYS A 18 2.12 -6.26 -6.19
C LYS A 18 1.97 -5.63 -4.81
N ALA A 19 1.17 -4.57 -4.70
CA ALA A 19 0.89 -3.95 -3.41
C ALA A 19 0.15 -4.89 -2.46
N GLU A 20 -0.79 -5.70 -2.97
CA GLU A 20 -1.49 -6.72 -2.17
C GLU A 20 -0.52 -7.78 -1.65
N MET A 21 0.37 -8.29 -2.49
CA MET A 21 1.40 -9.26 -2.08
C MET A 21 2.35 -8.70 -1.01
N GLU A 22 2.78 -7.44 -1.16
CA GLU A 22 3.62 -6.80 -0.14
C GLU A 22 2.87 -6.58 1.18
N PHE A 23 1.60 -6.21 1.12
CA PHE A 23 0.79 -6.07 2.33
C PHE A 23 0.56 -7.42 3.02
N GLU A 24 0.41 -8.51 2.28
CA GLU A 24 0.35 -9.86 2.85
C GLU A 24 1.64 -10.25 3.58
N SER A 25 2.80 -9.93 3.01
CA SER A 25 4.10 -10.09 3.67
C SER A 25 4.20 -9.27 4.97
N ILE A 26 3.67 -8.04 4.96
CA ILE A 26 3.57 -7.20 6.16
C ILE A 26 2.67 -7.84 7.20
N VAL A 27 1.50 -8.35 6.84
CA VAL A 27 0.59 -9.01 7.80
C VAL A 27 1.21 -10.30 8.35
N ALA A 28 1.94 -11.06 7.53
CA ALA A 28 2.64 -12.26 7.99
C ALA A 28 3.72 -11.95 9.04
N SER A 29 4.44 -10.83 8.88
CA SER A 29 5.49 -10.40 9.83
C SER A 29 4.96 -9.57 11.00
N GLN A 30 3.84 -8.85 10.80
CA GLN A 30 3.23 -7.92 11.74
C GLN A 30 1.69 -8.13 11.75
N PRO A 31 1.19 -9.19 12.42
CA PRO A 31 -0.22 -9.61 12.30
C PRO A 31 -1.27 -8.57 12.71
N HIS A 32 -0.91 -7.58 13.52
CA HIS A 32 -1.82 -6.48 13.90
C HIS A 32 -2.22 -5.60 12.69
N HIS A 33 -1.44 -5.59 11.61
CA HIS A 33 -1.81 -4.91 10.37
C HIS A 33 -2.88 -5.66 9.55
N ALA A 34 -3.33 -6.84 9.99
CA ALA A 34 -4.57 -7.41 9.47
C ALA A 34 -5.77 -6.47 9.73
N ALA A 35 -5.70 -5.64 10.79
CA ALA A 35 -6.77 -4.71 11.17
C ALA A 35 -6.92 -3.52 10.21
N ASP A 36 -5.87 -3.13 9.49
CA ASP A 36 -5.89 -1.98 8.56
C ASP A 36 -5.62 -2.34 7.10
N ARG A 37 -5.42 -3.63 6.77
CA ARG A 37 -5.22 -4.12 5.39
C ARG A 37 -6.28 -3.59 4.42
N VAL A 38 -7.56 -3.67 4.78
CA VAL A 38 -8.66 -3.26 3.89
C VAL A 38 -8.59 -1.76 3.59
N GLN A 39 -8.37 -0.93 4.60
CA GLN A 39 -8.31 0.53 4.44
C GLN A 39 -7.03 0.97 3.72
N ALA A 40 -5.91 0.30 3.96
CA ALA A 40 -4.66 0.55 3.26
C ALA A 40 -4.78 0.24 1.76
N MET A 41 -5.33 -0.92 1.42
CA MET A 41 -5.57 -1.30 0.02
C MET A 41 -6.58 -0.37 -0.65
N ALA A 42 -7.64 0.05 0.04
CA ALA A 42 -8.59 1.03 -0.49
C ALA A 42 -7.93 2.37 -0.82
N ASN A 43 -7.03 2.88 0.05
CA ASN A 43 -6.28 4.11 -0.24
C ASN A 43 -5.32 3.95 -1.41
N ILE A 44 -4.68 2.78 -1.55
CA ILE A 44 -3.82 2.46 -2.70
C ILE A 44 -4.63 2.47 -3.99
N CYS A 45 -5.76 1.75 -4.03
CA CYS A 45 -6.63 1.74 -5.20
C CYS A 45 -7.12 3.14 -5.55
N ALA A 46 -7.59 3.92 -4.57
CA ALA A 46 -8.06 5.29 -4.80
C ALA A 46 -6.97 6.21 -5.40
N ALA A 47 -5.70 6.04 -5.00
CA ALA A 47 -4.61 6.80 -5.58
C ALA A 47 -4.27 6.35 -7.01
N VAL A 48 -4.26 5.04 -7.25
CA VAL A 48 -3.92 4.44 -8.55
C VAL A 48 -5.00 4.69 -9.60
N GLU A 49 -6.29 4.68 -9.23
CA GLU A 49 -7.43 4.93 -10.13
C GLU A 49 -7.42 6.32 -10.79
N LEU A 50 -6.62 7.26 -10.25
CA LEU A 50 -6.42 8.57 -10.86
C LEU A 50 -5.41 8.57 -12.01
N LEU A 51 -4.66 7.47 -12.18
CA LEU A 51 -3.65 7.30 -13.21
C LEU A 51 -4.25 6.54 -14.40
N THR A 52 -3.85 6.92 -15.60
CA THR A 52 -4.17 6.19 -16.84
C THR A 52 -2.92 5.44 -17.27
N ASP A 53 -3.05 4.15 -17.59
CA ASP A 53 -1.92 3.36 -18.07
C ASP A 53 -1.28 4.01 -19.30
N ASP A 54 0.05 4.07 -19.31
CA ASP A 54 0.88 4.65 -20.37
C ASP A 54 1.96 3.63 -20.76
N PRO A 55 2.05 3.20 -22.03
CA PRO A 55 3.03 2.20 -22.45
C PRO A 55 4.49 2.63 -22.31
N GLU A 56 4.79 3.91 -22.14
CA GLU A 56 6.14 4.43 -21.93
C GLU A 56 6.50 4.61 -20.44
N GLN A 57 5.52 4.41 -19.54
CA GLN A 57 5.68 4.66 -18.10
C GLN A 57 5.19 3.45 -17.28
N HIS A 58 5.76 3.30 -16.09
CA HIS A 58 5.30 2.34 -15.10
C HIS A 58 4.59 3.09 -13.97
N VAL A 59 3.64 2.42 -13.32
CA VAL A 59 3.00 2.90 -12.09
C VAL A 59 3.86 2.54 -10.89
N ARG A 60 4.25 3.54 -10.10
CA ARG A 60 4.91 3.37 -8.81
C ARG A 60 3.96 3.74 -7.68
N ILE A 61 3.85 2.85 -6.70
CA ILE A 61 3.04 3.04 -5.49
C ILE A 61 4.00 3.09 -4.29
N SER A 62 3.85 4.09 -3.44
CA SER A 62 4.46 4.11 -2.11
C SER A 62 3.36 4.20 -1.06
N ALA A 63 3.34 3.21 -0.17
CA ALA A 63 2.37 3.12 0.90
C ALA A 63 3.08 3.00 2.24
N ASN A 64 2.55 3.71 3.23
CA ASN A 64 3.01 3.64 4.60
C ASN A 64 1.86 3.87 5.57
N GLY A 65 2.02 3.36 6.78
CA GLY A 65 1.00 3.51 7.80
C GLY A 65 1.48 3.09 9.15
N SER A 66 0.66 3.37 10.16
CA SER A 66 0.92 2.95 11.51
C SER A 66 -0.37 2.74 12.28
N LEU A 67 -0.30 1.79 13.22
CA LEU A 67 -1.33 1.58 14.22
C LEU A 67 -0.75 1.88 15.60
N SER A 68 -1.55 2.59 16.39
CA SER A 68 -1.35 2.79 17.82
C SER A 68 -2.42 2.03 18.57
N TYR A 69 -2.00 1.26 19.56
CA TYR A 69 -2.87 0.47 20.43
C TYR A 69 -2.28 0.49 21.84
N LEU A 70 -3.10 0.16 22.84
CA LEU A 70 -2.65 0.04 24.22
C LEU A 70 -1.93 -1.30 24.42
N THR A 71 -2.13 -1.99 25.53
CA THR A 71 -1.59 -3.33 25.77
C THR A 71 -2.20 -4.41 24.86
N ASP A 72 -3.34 -4.14 24.22
CA ASP A 72 -4.07 -5.07 23.37
C ASP A 72 -4.11 -4.56 21.91
N PRO A 73 -3.44 -5.25 20.95
CA PRO A 73 -3.44 -4.88 19.53
C PRO A 73 -4.81 -4.88 18.85
N SER A 74 -5.81 -5.57 19.42
CA SER A 74 -7.19 -5.54 18.91
C SER A 74 -7.90 -4.22 19.21
N ARG A 75 -7.36 -3.43 20.15
CA ARG A 75 -7.91 -2.14 20.58
C ARG A 75 -7.10 -1.00 19.98
N VAL A 76 -7.25 -0.83 18.66
CA VAL A 76 -6.66 0.31 17.94
C VAL A 76 -7.20 1.63 18.52
N THR A 77 -6.29 2.53 18.86
CA THR A 77 -6.55 3.86 19.44
C THR A 77 -6.15 5.01 18.51
N GLY A 78 -5.36 4.71 17.48
CA GLY A 78 -4.98 5.66 16.45
C GLY A 78 -4.45 4.94 15.22
N ALA A 79 -4.64 5.54 14.06
CA ALA A 79 -4.17 5.02 12.79
C ALA A 79 -3.69 6.15 11.88
N SER A 80 -2.67 5.86 11.07
CA SER A 80 -2.26 6.66 9.92
C SER A 80 -2.16 5.72 8.73
N ILE A 81 -2.77 6.06 7.61
CA ILE A 81 -2.81 5.23 6.40
C ILE A 81 -2.61 6.15 5.20
N CYS A 82 -1.48 6.01 4.53
CA CYS A 82 -1.10 6.88 3.42
C CYS A 82 -0.70 6.04 2.20
N ALA A 83 -1.16 6.46 1.03
CA ALA A 83 -0.76 5.91 -0.25
C ALA A 83 -0.52 7.05 -1.24
N ASN A 84 0.55 6.92 -2.01
CA ASN A 84 0.89 7.80 -3.12
C ASN A 84 1.08 6.93 -4.36
N ALA A 85 0.58 7.38 -5.50
CA ALA A 85 0.81 6.75 -6.80
C ALA A 85 1.26 7.79 -7.80
N TRP A 86 2.26 7.45 -8.63
CA TRP A 86 2.75 8.31 -9.69
C TRP A 86 3.40 7.49 -10.81
N HIS A 87 3.53 8.08 -11.98
CA HIS A 87 4.26 7.47 -13.09
C HIS A 87 5.78 7.64 -12.94
N VAL A 88 6.51 6.59 -13.32
CA VAL A 88 7.97 6.60 -13.47
C VAL A 88 8.34 6.08 -14.85
N ALA A 89 9.50 6.50 -15.38
CA ALA A 89 9.97 5.99 -16.68
C ALA A 89 10.13 4.46 -16.61
N ALA A 90 9.72 3.74 -17.67
CA ALA A 90 9.80 2.28 -17.75
C ALA A 90 11.22 1.69 -17.63
N ASN A 91 12.25 2.55 -17.66
CA ASN A 91 13.66 2.21 -17.73
C ASN A 91 14.39 2.33 -16.37
N LEU A 92 13.66 2.61 -15.28
CA LEU A 92 14.16 2.68 -13.89
C LEU A 92 13.80 1.42 -13.11
#